data_AF-A0A6N6RTA9-F1
#
_entry.id   AF-A0A6N6RTA9-F1
#
_cell.length_a   1.000
_cell.length_b   1.000
_cell.length_c   1.000
_cell.angle_alpha   90.00
_cell.angle_beta   90.00
_cell.angle_gamma   90.00
#
_symmetry.space_group_name_H-M   'P 1'
#
loop_
_entity.id
_entity.type
_entity.pdbx_description
1 polymer ?
#
loop_
_entity_poly.entity_id
_entity_poly.type
_entity_poly.pdbx_seq_one_letter_code
_entity_poly.pdbx_strand_id
1 'polypeptide(L)' 'MNELIECPKCHSDELLISDNETTVLCSECGVIKRDGVWLIESPKIVETTA' A
#
# COMPACT_ATOMS: atom_id res chain seq x y z
N MET A 1 3.96 -19.01 -12.83
CA MET A 1 4.15 -17.56 -12.89
C MET A 1 4.13 -17.08 -11.45
N ASN A 2 5.21 -16.49 -10.93
CA ASN A 2 5.12 -15.78 -9.65
C ASN A 2 4.31 -14.51 -9.93
N GLU A 3 3.16 -14.38 -9.27
CA GLU A 3 2.44 -13.12 -9.25
C GLU A 3 3.30 -12.15 -8.42
N LEU A 4 4.02 -11.26 -9.12
CA LEU A 4 4.77 -10.18 -8.48
C LEU A 4 3.74 -9.26 -7.81
N ILE A 5 3.75 -9.23 -6.47
CA ILE A 5 2.94 -8.29 -5.72
C ILE A 5 3.71 -6.97 -5.70
N GLU A 6 3.13 -5.96 -6.34
CA GLU A 6 3.69 -4.60 -6.41
C GLU A 6 2.84 -3.65 -5.55
N CYS A 7 3.44 -2.57 -5.06
CA CYS A 7 2.67 -1.53 -4.39
C CYS A 7 1.70 -0.85 -5.36
N PRO A 8 0.38 -0.84 -5.11
CA PRO A 8 -0.59 -0.22 -6.03
C PRO A 8 -0.51 1.32 -6.09
N LYS A 9 0.23 1.96 -5.16
CA LYS A 9 0.35 3.43 -5.12
C LYS A 9 1.56 3.94 -5.89
N CYS A 10 2.71 3.29 -5.74
CA CYS A 10 3.97 3.74 -6.35
C CYS A 10 4.58 2.71 -7.34
N HIS A 11 3.95 1.56 -7.52
CA HIS A 11 4.43 0.45 -8.37
C HIS A 11 5.82 -0.09 -7.98
N SER A 12 6.23 0.12 -6.72
CA SER A 12 7.47 -0.45 -6.21
C SER A 12 7.29 -1.90 -5.78
N ASP A 13 8.28 -2.71 -6.10
CA ASP A 13 8.50 -4.09 -5.67
C ASP A 13 9.14 -4.20 -4.27
N GLU A 14 9.59 -3.08 -3.69
CA GLU A 14 10.16 -3.01 -2.33
C GLU A 14 9.06 -3.06 -1.26
N LEU A 15 8.60 -4.28 -0.98
CA LEU A 15 7.56 -4.58 -0.01
C LEU A 15 8.12 -5.35 1.20
N LEU A 16 7.89 -4.82 2.39
CA LEU A 16 8.16 -5.48 3.67
C LEU A 16 6.93 -6.31 4.06
N ILE A 17 7.08 -7.62 4.04
CA ILE A 17 6.04 -8.57 4.43
C ILE A 17 6.29 -9.00 5.87
N SER A 18 5.28 -8.89 6.73
CA SER A 18 5.36 -9.38 8.11
C SER A 18 5.43 -10.91 8.13
N ASP A 19 6.07 -11.48 9.16
CA ASP A 19 6.23 -12.93 9.37
C ASP A 19 4.91 -13.73 9.30
N ASN A 20 3.80 -13.08 9.61
CA ASN A 20 2.46 -13.68 9.57
C ASN A 20 1.74 -13.51 8.22
N GLU A 21 2.38 -12.89 7.24
CA GLU A 21 1.85 -12.58 5.90
C GLU A 21 0.54 -11.75 5.88
N THR A 22 0.07 -11.30 7.05
CA THR A 22 -1.16 -10.51 7.19
C THR A 22 -0.95 -9.05 6.86
N THR A 23 0.29 -8.57 7.01
CA THR A 23 0.64 -7.16 6.84
C THR A 23 1.76 -7.02 5.84
N VAL A 24 1.55 -6.19 4.82
CA VAL A 24 2.58 -5.81 3.84
C VAL A 24 2.74 -4.30 3.92
N LEU A 25 3.96 -3.79 3.97
CA LEU A 25 4.26 -2.37 3.98
C LEU A 25 5.12 -2.05 2.75
N CYS A 26 4.75 -1.03 1.98
CA CYS A 26 5.63 -0.51 0.95
C CYS A 26 6.70 0.39 1.57
N SER A 27 7.96 0.04 1.41
CA SER A 27 9.10 0.83 1.94
C SER A 27 9.19 2.21 1.30
N GLU A 28 8.79 2.33 0.03
CA GLU A 28 8.95 3.56 -0.74
C GLU A 28 7.90 4.62 -0.38
N CYS A 29 6.61 4.23 -0.35
CA CYS A 29 5.51 5.19 -0.16
C CYS A 29 4.79 5.06 1.18
N GLY A 30 5.17 4.09 2.01
CA GLY A 30 4.59 3.84 3.34
C GLY A 30 3.18 3.26 3.34
N VAL A 31 2.66 2.82 2.18
CA VAL A 31 1.32 2.23 2.11
C VAL A 31 1.31 0.85 2.77
N ILE A 32 0.27 0.60 3.56
CA ILE A 32 0.10 -0.64 4.31
C ILE A 32 -1.00 -1.48 3.64
N LYS A 33 -0.76 -2.76 3.40
CA LYS A 33 -1.75 -3.80 3.16
C LYS A 33 -1.99 -4.54 4.46
N ARG A 34 -3.24 -4.70 4.89
CA ARG A 34 -3.61 -5.49 6.06
C ARG A 34 -4.75 -6.43 5.67
N ASP A 35 -4.63 -7.71 6.02
CA ASP A 35 -5.63 -8.75 5.73
C ASP A 35 -6.01 -8.80 4.23
N GLY A 36 -5.04 -8.63 3.35
CA GLY A 36 -5.27 -8.61 1.90
C GLY A 36 -5.71 -7.26 1.33
N VAL A 37 -6.04 -6.27 2.17
CA VAL A 37 -6.59 -4.96 1.77
C VAL A 37 -5.54 -3.86 1.86
N TRP A 38 -5.32 -3.11 0.76
CA TRP A 38 -4.42 -1.96 0.74
C TRP A 38 -5.09 -0.71 1.34
N LEU A 39 -4.50 -0.17 2.40
CA LEU A 39 -4.88 1.07 3.09
C LEU A 39 -4.29 2.27 2.35
N ILE A 40 -4.79 2.52 1.14
CA ILE A 40 -4.42 3.68 0.34
C ILE A 40 -5.33 4.82 0.79
N GLU A 41 -4.81 5.77 1.57
CA GLU A 41 -5.56 7.00 1.83
C GLU A 41 -5.88 7.66 0.49
N SER A 42 -7.17 7.74 0.16
CA SER A 42 -7.63 8.55 -0.95
C SER A 42 -7.18 9.98 -0.68
N PRO A 43 -6.72 10.75 -1.68
CA PRO A 43 -6.55 12.17 -1.48
C PRO A 43 -7.91 12.70 -1.01
N LYS A 44 -7.99 13.10 0.27
CA LYS A 44 -9.10 13.91 0.72
C LYS A 44 -9.05 15.12 -0.18
N ILE A 45 -9.97 15.19 -1.13
CA ILE A 45 -10.35 16.42 -1.78
C ILE A 45 -10.75 17.31 -0.61
N VAL A 46 -9.80 18.12 -0.15
CA VAL A 46 -10.08 19.20 0.77
C VAL A 46 -10.82 20.17 -0.14
N GLU A 47 -12.14 20.03 -0.21
CA GLU A 47 -12.99 21.11 -0.66
C GLU A 47 -12.77 22.25 0.33
N THR A 48 -11.75 23.06 0.06
CA THR A 48 -11.63 24.39 0.61
C THR A 48 -12.78 25.19 0.02
N THR A 49 -13.94 25.11 0.65
CA THR A 49 -14.97 26.13 0.49
C THR A 49 -14.34 27.47 0.88
N ALA A 50 -14.33 28.36 -0.12
CA ALA A 50 -13.79 29.71 -0.11
C ALA A 50 -14.37 30.62 0.97
#